data_AF-A0A6J5DQU0-F1
#
_entry.id   AF-A0A6J5DQU0-F1
#
_cell.length_a   1.000
_cell.length_b   1.000
_cell.length_c   1.000
_cell.angle_alpha   90.00
_cell.angle_beta   90.00
_cell.angle_gamma   90.00
#
_symmetry.space_group_name_H-M   'P 1'
#
loop_
_entity.id
_entity.type
_entity.pdbx_description
1 polymer ?
#
loop_
_entity_poly.entity_id
_entity_poly.type
_entity_poly.pdbx_seq_one_letter_code
_entity_poly.pdbx_strand_id
1 'polypeptide(L)'
;MSRAPDRSQRIAELEHARAISNDPLLQGRLFLYTDTQLSRLGGPNFREVPINRPVCPFAKNPRDAMHRQAINVGQAVDLDAVLNVLSGHIGRHRVGAREQQAAALPA
;
A
#
# COMPACT_ATOMS: atom_id res chain seq x y z
N MET A 1 9.67 15.97 30.80
CA MET A 1 9.97 14.53 30.96
C MET A 1 9.69 13.85 29.63
N SER A 2 10.72 13.51 28.85
CA SER A 2 10.57 12.78 27.58
C SER A 2 10.30 11.30 27.89
N ARG A 3 9.12 10.79 27.54
CA ARG A 3 8.73 9.39 27.75
C ARG A 3 9.52 8.55 26.76
N ALA A 4 10.30 7.59 27.23
CA ALA A 4 11.07 6.70 26.36
C ALA A 4 10.12 5.92 25.44
N PRO A 5 10.50 5.69 24.16
CA PRO A 5 9.66 4.98 23.21
C PRO A 5 9.35 3.56 23.69
N ASP A 6 8.10 3.15 23.48
CA ASP A 6 7.60 1.79 23.74
C ASP A 6 8.43 0.75 22.97
N ARG A 7 8.56 -0.47 23.50
CA ARG A 7 9.27 -1.59 22.87
C ARG A 7 8.84 -1.81 21.41
N SER A 8 7.55 -1.62 21.11
CA SER A 8 7.03 -1.74 19.75
C SER A 8 7.56 -0.64 18.82
N GLN A 9 7.71 0.59 19.34
CA GLN A 9 8.26 1.73 18.61
C GLN A 9 9.76 1.55 18.35
N ARG A 10 10.52 1.04 19.33
CA ARG A 10 11.96 0.75 19.14
C ARG A 10 12.22 -0.35 18.12
N ILE A 11 11.38 -1.40 18.08
CA ILE A 11 11.51 -2.45 17.06
C ILE A 11 11.22 -1.88 15.67
N ALA A 12 10.19 -1.04 15.52
CA ALA A 12 9.88 -0.40 14.24
C ALA A 12 11.02 0.52 13.74
N GLU A 13 11.67 1.25 14.64
CA GLU A 13 12.84 2.06 14.33
C GLU A 13 14.05 1.22 13.90
N LEU A 14 14.28 0.08 14.58
CA LEU A 14 15.38 -0.84 14.25
C LEU A 14 15.15 -1.59 12.92
N GLU A 15 13.90 -1.91 12.59
CA GLU A 15 13.52 -2.54 11.31
C GLU A 15 13.79 -1.60 10.12
N HIS A 16 13.52 -0.30 10.27
CA HIS A 16 13.72 0.69 9.19
C HIS A 16 15.20 0.94 8.85
N ALA A 17 16.13 0.66 9.78
CA ALA A 17 17.55 0.91 9.60
C ALA A 17 18.29 -0.22 8.85
N ARG A 18 17.63 -1.36 8.57
CA ARG A 18 18.28 -2.51 7.95
C ARG A 18 18.18 -2.45 6.42
N ALA A 19 19.25 -2.00 5.78
CA ALA A 19 19.39 -2.07 4.33
C ALA A 19 19.48 -3.53 3.83
N ILE A 20 18.94 -3.77 2.63
CA ILE A 20 19.04 -5.06 1.94
C ILE A 20 20.36 -5.11 1.16
N SER A 21 21.10 -6.22 1.26
CA SER A 21 22.36 -6.44 0.55
C SER A 21 22.14 -6.81 -0.93
N ASN A 22 23.11 -6.53 -1.80
CA ASN A 22 23.12 -6.91 -3.23
C ASN A 22 23.49 -8.38 -3.47
N ASP A 23 23.27 -9.25 -2.49
CA ASP A 23 23.43 -10.70 -2.65
C ASP A 23 22.32 -11.22 -3.61
N PRO A 24 22.69 -11.84 -4.75
CA PRO A 24 21.70 -12.30 -5.74
C PRO A 24 20.74 -13.35 -5.18
N LEU A 25 21.16 -14.16 -4.20
CA LEU A 25 20.28 -15.13 -3.53
C LEU A 25 19.29 -14.43 -2.60
N LEU A 26 19.74 -13.41 -1.87
CA LEU A 26 18.86 -12.62 -1.01
C LEU A 26 17.80 -11.88 -1.83
N GLN A 27 18.20 -11.31 -2.97
CA GLN A 27 17.29 -10.63 -3.88
C GLN A 27 16.19 -11.57 -4.41
N GLY A 28 16.55 -12.78 -4.84
CA GLY A 28 15.57 -13.78 -5.27
C GLY A 28 14.62 -14.22 -4.14
N ARG A 29 15.14 -14.39 -2.92
CA ARG A 29 14.34 -14.80 -1.75
C ARG A 29 13.25 -13.80 -1.39
N LEU A 30 13.52 -12.50 -1.50
CA LEU A 30 12.55 -11.45 -1.16
C LEU A 30 11.26 -11.54 -1.99
N PHE A 31 11.39 -11.93 -3.26
CA PHE A 31 10.25 -12.18 -4.13
C PHE A 31 9.52 -13.47 -3.75
N LEU A 32 10.25 -14.59 -3.66
CA LEU A 32 9.69 -15.92 -3.50
C LEU A 32 8.85 -16.10 -2.23
N TYR A 33 9.26 -15.49 -1.12
CA TYR A 33 8.55 -15.64 0.15
C TYR A 33 7.13 -15.07 0.12
N THR A 34 6.86 -14.06 -0.70
CA THR A 34 5.50 -13.51 -0.81
C THR A 34 4.70 -14.27 -1.85
N ASP A 35 5.29 -14.56 -3.00
CA ASP A 35 4.63 -15.23 -4.12
C ASP A 35 4.13 -16.63 -3.74
N THR A 36 4.98 -17.44 -3.11
CA THR A 36 4.61 -18.80 -2.71
C THR A 36 3.51 -18.87 -1.65
N GLN A 37 3.28 -17.80 -0.88
CA GLN A 37 2.20 -17.77 0.13
C GLN A 37 0.82 -17.68 -0.52
N LEU A 38 0.73 -17.06 -1.69
CA LEU A 38 -0.54 -16.88 -2.40
C LEU A 38 -1.15 -18.23 -2.76
N SER A 39 -0.36 -19.14 -3.33
CA SER A 39 -0.80 -20.48 -3.68
C SER A 39 -0.90 -21.39 -2.46
N ARG A 40 0.10 -21.36 -1.56
CA ARG A 40 0.17 -22.25 -0.40
C ARG A 40 -0.96 -22.03 0.61
N LEU A 41 -1.33 -20.79 0.87
CA LEU A 41 -2.36 -20.42 1.86
C LEU A 41 -3.66 -19.93 1.21
N GLY A 42 -3.78 -20.09 -0.11
CA GLY A 42 -5.04 -19.89 -0.84
C GLY A 42 -5.50 -18.44 -0.97
N GLY A 43 -4.57 -17.48 -0.90
CA GLY A 43 -4.88 -16.07 -1.15
C GLY A 43 -3.98 -15.05 -0.45
N PRO A 44 -4.21 -13.75 -0.69
CA PRO A 44 -3.38 -12.66 -0.19
C PRO A 44 -3.60 -12.33 1.29
N ASN A 45 -4.66 -12.86 1.92
CA ASN A 45 -4.98 -12.64 3.33
C ASN A 45 -4.23 -13.61 4.29
N PHE A 46 -3.12 -14.22 3.87
CA PHE A 46 -2.33 -15.15 4.69
C PHE A 46 -1.81 -14.59 6.02
N ARG A 47 -1.72 -13.25 6.14
CA ARG A 47 -1.37 -12.56 7.40
C ARG A 47 -2.49 -12.55 8.43
N GLU A 48 -3.71 -12.88 8.02
CA GLU A 48 -4.87 -12.97 8.92
C GLU A 48 -4.99 -14.35 9.57
N VAL A 49 -4.19 -15.34 9.15
CA VAL A 49 -4.10 -16.63 9.86
C VAL A 49 -3.57 -16.39 11.27
N PRO A 50 -4.16 -16.96 12.34
CA PRO A 50 -3.85 -16.62 13.73
C PRO A 50 -2.37 -16.60 14.09
N ILE A 51 -1.57 -17.55 13.59
CA ILE A 51 -0.13 -17.64 13.86
C ILE A 51 0.69 -16.53 13.19
N ASN A 52 0.18 -15.94 12.11
CA ASN A 52 0.87 -14.90 11.34
C ASN A 52 0.44 -13.48 11.71
N ARG A 53 -0.59 -13.32 12.57
CA ARG A 53 -1.12 -12.00 12.91
C ARG A 53 -0.09 -11.22 13.74
N PRO A 54 0.15 -9.93 13.42
CA PRO A 54 0.99 -9.09 14.25
C PRO A 54 0.33 -8.87 15.62
N VAL A 55 1.17 -8.76 16.66
CA VAL A 55 0.71 -8.45 18.02
C VAL A 55 0.44 -6.95 18.19
N CYS A 56 1.12 -6.10 17.42
CA CYS A 56 0.93 -4.66 17.45
C CYS A 56 -0.28 -4.22 16.60
N PRO A 57 -0.92 -3.08 16.92
CA PRO A 57 -1.94 -2.49 16.07
C PRO A 57 -1.42 -2.26 14.65
N PHE A 58 -2.15 -2.74 13.65
CA PHE A 58 -1.76 -2.66 12.26
C PHE A 58 -2.92 -2.11 11.43
N ALA A 59 -2.80 -0.86 11.01
CA ALA A 59 -3.78 -0.18 10.18
C ALA A 59 -3.23 0.00 8.76
N LYS A 60 -3.76 -0.78 7.81
CA LYS A 60 -3.52 -0.63 6.38
C LYS A 60 -4.85 -0.71 5.63
N ASN A 61 -4.89 -0.21 4.40
CA ASN A 61 -6.10 -0.21 3.58
C ASN A 61 -6.26 -1.32 2.51
N PRO A 62 -5.60 -2.51 2.57
CA PRO A 62 -6.03 -3.65 1.78
C PRO A 62 -7.47 -4.06 2.13
N ARG A 63 -8.28 -4.29 1.11
CA ARG A 63 -9.67 -4.73 1.21
C ARG A 63 -9.86 -6.05 0.43
N ASP A 64 -10.90 -6.78 0.82
CA ASP A 64 -11.40 -7.97 0.12
C ASP A 64 -10.41 -9.14 0.00
N ALA A 65 -10.53 -9.89 -1.10
CA ALA A 65 -9.85 -11.15 -1.44
C ALA A 65 -10.30 -12.39 -0.65
N MET A 66 -9.80 -13.56 -1.08
CA MET A 66 -10.17 -14.85 -0.51
C MET A 66 -9.91 -14.91 1.00
N HIS A 67 -10.87 -15.48 1.73
CA HIS A 67 -10.83 -15.68 3.18
C HIS A 67 -10.56 -14.42 4.01
N ARG A 68 -11.05 -13.25 3.57
CA ARG A 68 -11.00 -12.03 4.38
C ARG A 68 -11.76 -12.21 5.70
N GLN A 69 -11.06 -12.07 6.82
CA GLN A 69 -11.62 -12.17 8.18
C GLN A 69 -11.86 -10.79 8.79
N ALA A 70 -11.01 -9.80 8.47
CA ALA A 70 -11.17 -8.45 8.98
C ALA A 70 -12.34 -7.71 8.31
N ILE A 71 -13.28 -7.23 9.12
CA ILE A 71 -14.38 -6.37 8.69
C ILE A 71 -13.94 -4.92 8.85
N ASN A 72 -13.57 -4.28 7.75
CA ASN A 72 -13.18 -2.88 7.76
C ASN A 72 -14.42 -1.98 7.65
N VAL A 73 -14.63 -1.13 8.66
CA VAL A 73 -15.70 -0.13 8.65
C VAL A 73 -15.30 1.12 7.85
N GLY A 74 -16.29 1.80 7.28
CA GLY A 74 -16.09 3.03 6.50
C GLY A 74 -15.64 2.80 5.06
N GLN A 75 -15.67 3.88 4.28
CA GLN A 75 -15.29 3.87 2.87
C GLN A 75 -13.80 3.54 2.71
N ALA A 76 -13.47 2.79 1.65
CA ALA A 76 -12.08 2.57 1.28
C ALA A 76 -11.48 3.89 0.79
N VAL A 77 -10.28 4.20 1.26
CA VAL A 77 -9.51 5.34 0.75
C VAL A 77 -8.54 4.81 -0.31
N ASP A 78 -8.80 5.13 -1.56
CA ASP A 78 -7.88 4.95 -2.68
C ASP A 78 -7.52 6.30 -3.31
N LEU A 79 -6.57 6.29 -4.25
CA LEU A 79 -6.10 7.51 -4.88
C LEU A 79 -7.22 8.19 -5.67
N ASP A 80 -8.10 7.42 -6.32
CA ASP A 80 -9.20 7.95 -7.12
C ASP A 80 -10.24 8.65 -6.25
N ALA A 81 -10.60 8.07 -5.10
CA ALA A 81 -11.46 8.67 -4.10
C ALA A 81 -10.86 9.99 -3.57
N VAL A 82 -9.55 10.02 -3.30
CA VAL A 82 -8.86 11.24 -2.87
C VAL A 82 -8.87 12.30 -3.99
N LEU A 83 -8.56 11.91 -5.22
CA LEU A 83 -8.56 12.83 -6.37
C LEU A 83 -9.94 13.39 -6.67
N ASN A 84 -11.00 12.59 -6.54
CA ASN A 84 -12.37 13.05 -6.71
C ASN A 84 -12.78 14.08 -5.65
N VAL A 85 -12.43 13.85 -4.38
CA VAL A 85 -12.67 14.80 -3.29
C VAL A 85 -11.88 16.10 -3.50
N LEU A 86 -10.62 16.00 -3.91
CA LEU A 86 -9.75 17.16 -4.16
C LEU A 86 -10.14 17.92 -5.42
N SER A 87 -10.60 17.26 -6.48
CA SER A 87 -11.09 17.91 -7.70
C SER A 87 -12.35 18.76 -7.46
N GLY A 88 -13.11 18.44 -6.40
CA GLY A 88 -14.19 19.31 -5.92
C GLY A 88 -13.69 20.55 -5.15
N HIS A 89 -12.50 20.49 -4.56
CA HIS A 89 -11.90 21.58 -3.77
C HIS A 89 -10.92 22.46 -4.56
N ILE A 90 -10.22 21.89 -5.54
CA ILE A 90 -9.30 22.59 -6.45
C ILE A 90 -10.03 22.66 -7.79
N GLY A 91 -10.74 23.78 -8.00
CA GLY A 91 -11.55 23.99 -9.20
C GLY A 91 -10.80 23.60 -10.47
N ARG A 92 -11.42 22.72 -11.28
CA ARG A 92 -10.95 22.18 -12.56
C ARG A 92 -9.91 23.06 -13.25
N HIS A 93 -8.62 22.86 -12.96
CA HIS A 93 -7.57 23.54 -13.70
C HIS A 93 -7.51 22.88 -15.09
N ARG A 94 -8.10 23.57 -16.07
CA ARG A 94 -8.21 23.17 -17.47
C ARG A 94 -6.83 22.94 -18.09
N VAL A 95 -6.34 21.71 -18.06
CA VAL A 95 -5.17 21.29 -18.87
C VAL A 95 -5.58 20.85 -20.29
N GLY A 96 -6.88 20.76 -20.60
CA GLY A 96 -7.38 20.29 -21.90
C GLY A 96 -7.51 21.34 -23.02
N ALA A 97 -6.98 22.56 -22.88
CA ALA A 97 -7.23 23.63 -23.87
C ALA A 97 -6.18 23.74 -25.00
N ARG A 98 -5.09 22.96 -24.98
CA ARG A 98 -4.00 23.09 -25.97
C ARG A 98 -4.01 22.07 -27.10
N GLU A 99 -4.85 21.03 -27.03
CA GLU A 99 -4.86 19.96 -28.05
C GLU A 99 -5.83 20.23 -29.21
N GLN A 100 -6.75 21.20 -29.10
CA GLN A 100 -7.75 21.47 -30.15
C GLN A 100 -7.31 22.51 -31.20
N GLN A 101 -6.18 23.20 -31.01
CA GLN A 101 -5.68 24.20 -31.97
C GLN A 101 -4.64 23.67 -32.97
N ALA A 102 -4.17 22.42 -32.81
CA ALA A 102 -3.22 21.82 -33.75
C ALA A 102 -3.88 21.20 -35.00
N ALA A 103 -5.21 21.19 -35.09
CA ALA A 103 -5.96 20.53 -36.17
C ALA A 103 -6.34 21.44 -37.36
N ALA A 104 -5.78 22.66 -37.47
CA ALA A 104 -6.11 23.60 -38.53
C ALA A 104 -4.86 24.13 -39.25
N LEU A 105 -4.23 23.30 -40.07
CA LEU A 105 -3.34 23.73 -41.15
C LEU A 105 -3.72 22.98 -42.43
N PRO A 106 -4.18 23.66 -43.49
CA PRO A 106 -4.46 23.03 -44.78
C PRO A 106 -3.17 22.66 -45.52
N ALA A 107 -3.28 21.64 -46.38
CA ALA A 107 -2.22 21.02 -47.18
C ALA A 107 -1.54 21.97 -48.18
#